data_AF-A0A7S3ADU8-F1
#
_entry.id   AF-A0A7S3ADU8-F1
#
_cell.length_a   1.000
_cell.length_b   1.000
_cell.length_c   1.000
_cell.angle_alpha   90.00
_cell.angle_beta   90.00
_cell.angle_gamma   90.00
#
_symmetry.space_group_name_H-M   'P 1'
#
loop_
_entity.id
_entity.type
_entity.pdbx_description
1 polymer ?
#
loop_
_entity_poly.entity_id
_entity_poly.type
_entity_poly.pdbx_seq_one_letter_code
_entity_poly.pdbx_strand_id
1 'polypeptide(L)'
;MVSNHLAKSHMMQFTGNGGGGSDGSDGGWSELEMLLNRGAAASCVGIAGCFLPEDRMEAAKAIVSNHKNLLKDICNPSTSINIEGAPLSQVELSRVRPNLAPHVDEGLRETARRLIGRGQPPMLHPSPVAAEARAATARYLHKRIQSTPSQKPGRNPDMSERAAEAMKAVLVEVGSTLWEPLRSLMELGASENASGVAGRHSKEAREQAAKAIISNHFRLLQDICNPSETDNIDGKSLTQSELQRVHPSLAAYVDEGLRETARRLLGHGMPTALNPTNAAEDARSACARYLHARIHSTLEQKPDREPDMCPAAAEAMKAVLVEVGSSAWETLEMFLEKGASPTCAGVASNHSKAARQEAAVAIITNHFRLIQDICNPSPTTNIDNVPLTQVELTRVHPSKAGIIEDTLFETARRLLGRGQAKILADGTGQDARVACAKYLDARIHHSPEQKPGRTPDMSPEAALAMKAVLYEVANSNGRFFQPSLSFLQMKTMSLATEMETLVCDLPAISQGPSCFQAHDCRA
;
A
#
# COMPACT_ATOMS: atom_id res chain seq x y z
N MET A 1 -77.09 46.29 4.30
CA MET A 1 -76.98 47.19 3.13
C MET A 1 -75.87 46.64 2.24
N VAL A 2 -76.26 46.25 1.01
CA VAL A 2 -75.44 45.80 -0.16
C VAL A 2 -74.61 44.52 0.09
N SER A 3 -75.02 43.29 -0.26
CA SER A 3 -75.49 42.65 -1.51
C SER A 3 -74.42 42.35 -2.58
N ASN A 4 -74.28 41.04 -2.85
CA ASN A 4 -74.09 40.36 -4.16
C ASN A 4 -72.73 40.52 -4.88
N HIS A 5 -72.15 39.55 -5.60
CA HIS A 5 -72.54 38.28 -6.25
C HIS A 5 -71.26 37.40 -6.38
N LEU A 6 -71.20 36.08 -6.15
CA LEU A 6 -71.66 34.94 -6.96
C LEU A 6 -71.27 34.99 -8.46
N ALA A 7 -70.38 34.10 -8.92
CA ALA A 7 -70.71 33.12 -9.98
C ALA A 7 -69.59 32.12 -10.27
N LYS A 8 -70.02 30.86 -10.37
CA LYS A 8 -69.37 29.69 -10.98
C LYS A 8 -69.16 29.90 -12.49
N SER A 9 -68.10 29.30 -13.05
CA SER A 9 -68.17 28.52 -14.30
C SER A 9 -66.77 28.07 -14.76
N HIS A 10 -66.56 26.76 -14.93
CA HIS A 10 -66.66 26.05 -16.22
C HIS A 10 -65.77 24.79 -16.21
N MET A 11 -66.43 23.63 -16.26
CA MET A 11 -65.90 22.44 -16.91
C MET A 11 -65.59 22.78 -18.37
N MET A 12 -64.38 22.44 -18.83
CA MET A 12 -64.18 22.01 -20.21
C MET A 12 -63.36 20.73 -20.20
N GLN A 13 -64.00 19.68 -20.66
CA GLN A 13 -63.36 18.48 -21.19
C GLN A 13 -62.58 18.87 -22.44
N PHE A 14 -61.33 18.43 -22.53
CA PHE A 14 -60.62 18.30 -23.81
C PHE A 14 -60.23 16.84 -23.98
N THR A 15 -60.86 16.18 -24.94
CA THR A 15 -60.47 14.90 -25.52
C THR A 15 -59.53 15.15 -26.70
N GLY A 16 -58.53 14.28 -26.86
CA GLY A 16 -57.58 14.26 -27.99
C GLY A 16 -56.39 15.22 -27.81
N ASN A 17 -55.14 14.87 -28.06
CA ASN A 17 -54.61 13.85 -28.95
C ASN A 17 -53.20 13.44 -28.46
N GLY A 18 -52.80 12.20 -28.76
CA GLY A 18 -51.54 11.61 -28.30
C GLY A 18 -50.30 12.41 -28.69
N GLY A 19 -49.48 12.73 -27.69
CA GLY A 19 -48.10 13.16 -27.84
C GLY A 19 -47.28 12.39 -26.83
N GLY A 20 -46.64 11.31 -27.29
CA GLY A 20 -45.78 10.47 -26.47
C GLY A 20 -44.61 11.27 -25.91
N GLY A 21 -44.75 11.72 -24.67
CA GLY A 21 -43.62 12.11 -23.83
C GLY A 21 -42.92 10.84 -23.38
N SER A 22 -41.76 10.55 -23.97
CA SER A 22 -40.89 9.48 -23.53
C SER A 22 -40.35 9.78 -22.12
N ASP A 23 -40.99 9.23 -21.10
CA ASP A 23 -40.39 9.03 -19.77
C ASP A 23 -39.24 8.01 -19.92
N GLY A 24 -38.10 8.48 -20.41
CA GLY A 24 -36.92 7.68 -20.72
C GLY A 24 -36.11 7.21 -19.50
N SER A 25 -36.65 7.26 -18.28
CA SER A 25 -35.91 6.96 -17.04
C SER A 25 -36.22 5.62 -16.38
N ASP A 26 -37.40 5.01 -16.60
CA ASP A 26 -37.77 3.74 -15.93
C ASP A 26 -37.23 2.49 -16.65
N GLY A 27 -36.85 2.59 -17.94
CA GLY A 27 -36.47 1.43 -18.75
C GLY A 27 -35.28 0.61 -18.21
N GLY A 28 -34.26 1.28 -17.65
CA GLY A 28 -33.09 0.59 -17.09
C GLY A 28 -33.37 -0.12 -15.77
N TRP A 29 -34.25 0.42 -14.93
CA TRP A 29 -34.60 -0.20 -13.65
C TRP A 29 -35.55 -1.38 -13.82
N SER A 30 -36.49 -1.31 -14.78
CA SER A 30 -37.37 -2.44 -15.12
C SER A 30 -36.58 -3.64 -15.66
N GLU A 31 -35.53 -3.43 -16.45
CA GLU A 31 -34.64 -4.50 -16.89
C GLU A 31 -33.92 -5.16 -15.71
N LEU A 32 -33.38 -4.36 -14.79
CA LEU A 32 -32.73 -4.87 -13.58
C LEU A 32 -33.68 -5.65 -12.69
N GLU A 33 -34.93 -5.21 -12.56
CA GLU A 33 -35.98 -5.95 -11.83
C GLU A 33 -36.30 -7.29 -12.50
N MET A 34 -36.39 -7.32 -13.83
CA MET A 34 -36.54 -8.57 -14.58
C MET A 34 -35.35 -9.52 -14.36
N LEU A 35 -34.12 -9.00 -14.36
CA LEU A 35 -32.92 -9.81 -14.11
C LEU A 35 -32.86 -10.32 -12.67
N LEU A 36 -33.25 -9.48 -11.69
CA LEU A 36 -33.36 -9.86 -10.28
C LEU A 36 -34.32 -11.04 -10.09
N ASN A 37 -35.48 -11.00 -10.76
CA ASN A 37 -36.48 -12.07 -10.72
C ASN A 37 -35.99 -13.40 -11.35
N ARG A 38 -34.93 -13.37 -12.17
CA ARG A 38 -34.29 -14.57 -12.74
C ARG A 38 -33.17 -15.16 -11.86
N GLY A 39 -32.90 -14.53 -10.72
CA GLY A 39 -31.80 -14.90 -9.82
C GLY A 39 -30.43 -14.46 -10.30
N ALA A 40 -29.45 -14.46 -9.38
CA ALA A 40 -28.09 -14.01 -9.65
C ALA A 40 -27.45 -14.97 -10.65
N ALA A 41 -26.57 -14.45 -11.52
CA ALA A 41 -25.69 -15.34 -12.28
C ALA A 41 -24.60 -15.93 -11.38
N ALA A 42 -24.20 -17.16 -11.69
CA ALA A 42 -23.06 -17.83 -11.06
C ALA A 42 -21.76 -17.03 -11.27
N SER A 43 -21.59 -16.44 -12.45
CA SER A 43 -20.51 -15.49 -12.74
C SER A 43 -21.02 -14.04 -12.66
N CYS A 44 -20.14 -13.12 -12.27
CA CYS A 44 -20.43 -11.69 -12.23
C CYS A 44 -19.19 -10.87 -12.56
N VAL A 45 -19.41 -9.58 -12.82
CA VAL A 45 -18.35 -8.65 -13.20
C VAL A 45 -17.85 -7.95 -11.95
N GLY A 46 -16.52 -7.87 -11.80
CA GLY A 46 -15.91 -7.04 -10.77
C GLY A 46 -15.78 -7.70 -9.41
N ILE A 47 -15.70 -6.87 -8.37
CA ILE A 47 -15.56 -7.29 -6.97
C ILE A 47 -16.79 -8.05 -6.47
N ALA A 48 -17.93 -7.90 -7.15
CA ALA A 48 -19.11 -8.73 -6.90
C ALA A 48 -18.75 -10.23 -6.99
N GLY A 49 -17.80 -10.62 -7.85
CA GLY A 49 -17.35 -12.00 -7.99
C GLY A 49 -16.78 -12.65 -6.73
N CYS A 50 -16.41 -11.87 -5.73
CA CYS A 50 -15.84 -12.35 -4.48
C CYS A 50 -16.90 -12.69 -3.42
N PHE A 51 -18.20 -12.57 -3.75
CA PHE A 51 -19.31 -12.76 -2.81
C PHE A 51 -20.28 -13.84 -3.28
N LEU A 52 -20.91 -14.53 -2.31
CA LEU A 52 -21.86 -15.59 -2.60
C LEU A 52 -23.10 -15.04 -3.34
N PRO A 53 -23.71 -15.83 -4.25
CA PRO A 53 -24.88 -15.39 -5.01
C PRO A 53 -26.04 -14.85 -4.15
N GLU A 54 -26.28 -15.45 -2.98
CA GLU A 54 -27.32 -15.06 -2.02
C GLU A 54 -27.07 -13.68 -1.41
N ASP A 55 -25.83 -13.38 -0.98
CA ASP A 55 -25.44 -12.10 -0.41
C ASP A 55 -25.58 -10.98 -1.44
N ARG A 56 -25.16 -11.26 -2.69
CA ARG A 56 -25.30 -10.33 -3.81
C ARG A 56 -26.75 -10.07 -4.17
N MET A 57 -27.58 -11.10 -4.12
CA MET A 57 -29.00 -11.01 -4.45
C MET A 57 -29.75 -10.16 -3.42
N GLU A 58 -29.47 -10.37 -2.13
CA GLU A 58 -30.02 -9.52 -1.07
C GLU A 58 -29.62 -8.05 -1.27
N ALA A 59 -28.33 -7.80 -1.52
CA ALA A 59 -27.82 -6.46 -1.80
C ALA A 59 -28.47 -5.83 -3.06
N ALA A 60 -28.54 -6.56 -4.17
CA ALA A 60 -29.17 -6.10 -5.40
C ALA A 60 -30.64 -5.75 -5.18
N LYS A 61 -31.38 -6.61 -4.47
CA LYS A 61 -32.78 -6.40 -4.14
C LYS A 61 -32.99 -5.13 -3.31
N ALA A 62 -32.11 -4.86 -2.35
CA ALA A 62 -32.17 -3.65 -1.53
C ALA A 62 -32.01 -2.36 -2.36
N ILE A 63 -31.12 -2.36 -3.36
CA ILE A 63 -30.96 -1.20 -4.26
C ILE A 63 -32.15 -1.10 -5.22
N VAL A 64 -32.47 -2.17 -5.93
CA VAL A 64 -33.51 -2.16 -6.98
C VAL A 64 -34.87 -1.78 -6.42
N SER A 65 -35.26 -2.33 -5.26
CA SER A 65 -36.57 -2.03 -4.66
C SER A 65 -36.68 -0.62 -4.07
N ASN A 66 -35.55 0.02 -3.73
CA ASN A 66 -35.51 1.29 -3.02
C ASN A 66 -34.82 2.43 -3.78
N HIS A 67 -34.49 2.24 -5.05
CA HIS A 67 -33.66 3.17 -5.84
C HIS A 67 -34.22 4.60 -5.88
N LYS A 68 -35.55 4.78 -5.99
CA LYS A 68 -36.18 6.11 -6.02
C LYS A 68 -35.96 6.88 -4.72
N ASN A 69 -36.02 6.20 -3.57
CA ASN A 69 -35.77 6.83 -2.27
C ASN A 69 -34.28 7.04 -2.03
N LEU A 70 -33.43 6.10 -2.45
CA LEU A 70 -31.98 6.26 -2.40
C LEU A 70 -31.55 7.49 -3.20
N LEU A 71 -32.02 7.64 -4.44
CA LEU A 71 -31.69 8.79 -5.28
C LEU A 71 -32.13 10.10 -4.64
N LYS A 72 -33.36 10.16 -4.10
CA LYS A 72 -33.87 11.33 -3.37
C LYS A 72 -33.06 11.62 -2.12
N ASP A 73 -32.64 10.60 -1.37
CA ASP A 73 -31.84 10.78 -0.16
C ASP A 73 -30.43 11.26 -0.53
N ILE A 74 -29.72 10.55 -1.40
CA ILE A 74 -28.36 10.92 -1.84
C ILE A 74 -28.33 12.35 -2.39
N CYS A 75 -29.36 12.76 -3.14
CA CYS A 75 -29.45 14.06 -3.79
C CYS A 75 -30.33 15.09 -3.05
N ASN A 76 -30.70 14.86 -1.79
CA ASN A 76 -31.58 15.77 -1.05
C ASN A 76 -30.87 17.13 -0.86
N PRO A 77 -31.44 18.24 -1.35
CA PRO A 77 -30.85 19.56 -1.21
C PRO A 77 -30.96 20.14 0.21
N SER A 78 -31.85 19.58 1.05
CA SER A 78 -32.04 20.09 2.39
C SER A 78 -30.87 19.74 3.32
N THR A 79 -30.47 20.74 4.09
CA THR A 79 -29.46 20.62 5.15
C THR A 79 -30.05 20.28 6.51
N SER A 80 -31.38 20.23 6.65
CA SER A 80 -32.05 20.08 7.94
C SER A 80 -33.16 19.02 7.98
N ILE A 81 -33.74 18.64 6.84
CA ILE A 81 -34.83 17.65 6.76
C ILE A 81 -34.51 16.50 5.82
N ASN A 82 -34.96 15.30 6.14
CA ASN A 82 -34.86 14.10 5.33
C ASN A 82 -35.96 14.05 4.24
N ILE A 83 -35.98 12.96 3.46
CA ILE A 83 -36.97 12.76 2.38
C ILE A 83 -38.42 12.58 2.86
N GLU A 84 -38.62 12.37 4.16
CA GLU A 84 -39.92 12.21 4.82
C GLU A 84 -40.36 13.50 5.55
N GLY A 85 -39.54 14.57 5.49
CA GLY A 85 -39.81 15.84 6.18
C GLY A 85 -39.41 15.87 7.66
N ALA A 86 -38.77 14.82 8.18
CA ALA A 86 -38.26 14.77 9.55
C ALA A 86 -36.83 15.33 9.64
N PRO A 87 -36.36 15.78 10.82
CA PRO A 87 -34.99 16.25 10.99
C PRO A 87 -33.94 15.22 10.56
N LEU A 88 -32.84 15.68 9.95
CA LEU A 88 -31.72 14.81 9.57
C LEU A 88 -31.08 14.18 10.82
N SER A 89 -31.03 12.85 10.85
CA SER A 89 -30.35 12.08 11.91
C SER A 89 -28.86 11.86 11.64
N GLN A 90 -28.39 12.18 10.44
CA GLN A 90 -27.03 11.90 9.97
C GLN A 90 -26.43 13.12 9.25
N VAL A 91 -26.21 14.18 10.03
CA VAL A 91 -25.71 15.47 9.53
C VAL A 91 -24.26 15.41 9.04
N GLU A 92 -23.52 14.36 9.41
CA GLU A 92 -22.14 14.09 8.98
C GLU A 92 -22.03 13.57 7.54
N LEU A 93 -23.14 13.15 6.92
CA LEU A 93 -23.14 12.61 5.57
C LEU A 93 -23.21 13.73 4.52
N SER A 94 -22.17 13.83 3.70
CA SER A 94 -22.13 14.74 2.56
C SER A 94 -23.02 14.23 1.42
N ARG A 95 -24.10 14.95 1.12
CA ARG A 95 -25.03 14.64 0.02
C ARG A 95 -24.49 15.12 -1.32
N VAL A 96 -24.92 14.46 -2.39
CA VAL A 96 -24.57 14.81 -3.77
C VAL A 96 -25.50 15.94 -4.25
N ARG A 97 -24.98 16.84 -5.09
CA ARG A 97 -25.79 17.95 -5.61
C ARG A 97 -26.95 17.43 -6.49
N PRO A 98 -28.17 17.99 -6.38
CA PRO A 98 -29.34 17.50 -7.12
C PRO A 98 -29.15 17.46 -8.64
N ASN A 99 -28.40 18.40 -9.21
CA ASN A 99 -28.12 18.45 -10.65
C ASN A 99 -27.24 17.29 -11.15
N LEU A 100 -26.62 16.52 -10.25
CA LEU A 100 -25.84 15.33 -10.57
C LEU A 100 -26.65 14.03 -10.41
N ALA A 101 -27.95 14.11 -10.08
CA ALA A 101 -28.82 12.96 -9.90
C ALA A 101 -28.78 11.95 -11.07
N PRO A 102 -28.69 12.34 -12.36
CA PRO A 102 -28.54 11.36 -13.45
C PRO A 102 -27.30 10.47 -13.34
N HIS A 103 -26.18 11.01 -12.84
CA HIS A 103 -24.93 10.25 -12.64
C HIS A 103 -24.97 9.41 -11.37
N VAL A 104 -25.70 9.86 -10.35
CA VAL A 104 -26.00 9.03 -9.16
C VAL A 104 -26.84 7.82 -9.56
N ASP A 105 -27.92 8.04 -10.32
CA ASP A 105 -28.80 6.98 -10.81
C ASP A 105 -28.05 5.98 -11.70
N GLU A 106 -27.20 6.46 -12.60
CA GLU A 106 -26.27 5.64 -13.38
C GLU A 106 -25.38 4.76 -12.48
N GLY A 107 -24.76 5.35 -11.45
CA GLY A 107 -23.94 4.61 -10.49
C GLY A 107 -24.73 3.53 -9.74
N LEU A 108 -25.93 3.84 -9.26
CA LEU A 108 -26.80 2.88 -8.57
C LEU A 108 -27.23 1.72 -9.48
N ARG A 109 -27.58 2.00 -10.74
CA ARG A 109 -27.92 0.97 -11.73
C ARG A 109 -26.73 0.06 -12.00
N GLU A 110 -25.54 0.62 -12.17
CA GLU A 110 -24.34 -0.17 -12.40
C GLU A 110 -23.97 -1.03 -11.18
N THR A 111 -24.12 -0.50 -9.96
CA THR A 111 -23.96 -1.28 -8.73
C THR A 111 -24.95 -2.46 -8.69
N ALA A 112 -26.23 -2.22 -8.95
CA ALA A 112 -27.25 -3.28 -8.98
C ALA A 112 -26.93 -4.33 -10.06
N ARG A 113 -26.55 -3.92 -11.26
CA ARG A 113 -26.18 -4.82 -12.36
C ARG A 113 -25.01 -5.73 -11.98
N ARG A 114 -23.93 -5.17 -11.43
CA ARG A 114 -22.75 -5.95 -11.00
C ARG A 114 -23.09 -6.97 -9.93
N LEU A 115 -23.92 -6.59 -8.95
CA LEU A 115 -24.40 -7.51 -7.91
C LEU A 115 -25.21 -8.68 -8.52
N ILE A 116 -26.14 -8.40 -9.44
CA ILE A 116 -26.94 -9.44 -10.13
C ILE A 116 -26.05 -10.35 -10.99
N GLY A 117 -24.98 -9.83 -11.57
CA GLY A 117 -24.04 -10.58 -12.41
C GLY A 117 -24.53 -10.82 -13.84
N ARG A 118 -25.63 -10.19 -14.26
CA ARG A 118 -26.22 -10.30 -15.61
C ARG A 118 -26.35 -8.93 -16.26
N GLY A 119 -26.45 -8.92 -17.57
CA GLY A 119 -26.68 -7.72 -18.37
C GLY A 119 -25.41 -7.17 -19.03
N GLN A 120 -25.60 -6.56 -20.19
CA GLN A 120 -24.54 -5.84 -20.91
C GLN A 120 -23.99 -4.73 -20.00
N PRO A 121 -22.66 -4.53 -19.91
CA PRO A 121 -22.11 -3.43 -19.15
C PRO A 121 -22.59 -2.11 -19.79
N PRO A 122 -23.31 -1.24 -19.06
CA PRO A 122 -23.61 0.08 -19.57
C PRO A 122 -22.31 0.85 -19.73
N MET A 123 -22.23 1.68 -20.76
CA MET A 123 -21.18 2.70 -20.82
C MET A 123 -21.46 3.72 -19.72
N LEU A 124 -20.72 3.63 -18.61
CA LEU A 124 -20.70 4.70 -17.61
C LEU A 124 -20.26 5.99 -18.30
N HIS A 125 -20.93 7.10 -17.98
CA HIS A 125 -20.57 8.39 -18.52
C HIS A 125 -19.11 8.72 -18.15
N PRO A 126 -18.24 8.99 -19.15
CA PRO A 126 -16.80 9.09 -18.92
C PRO A 126 -16.36 10.44 -18.35
N SER A 127 -17.27 11.43 -18.25
CA SER A 127 -16.89 12.75 -17.76
C SER A 127 -16.40 12.70 -16.31
N PRO A 128 -15.40 13.52 -15.94
CA PRO A 128 -14.92 13.61 -14.56
C PRO A 128 -16.02 13.97 -13.55
N VAL A 129 -17.00 14.78 -13.97
CA VAL A 129 -18.15 15.17 -13.14
C VAL A 129 -19.04 13.96 -12.83
N ALA A 130 -19.28 13.09 -13.81
CA ALA A 130 -20.05 11.87 -13.60
C ALA A 130 -19.29 10.89 -12.68
N ALA A 131 -17.99 10.77 -12.90
CA ALA A 131 -17.11 9.93 -12.09
C ALA A 131 -17.08 10.38 -10.61
N GLU A 132 -16.94 11.68 -10.36
CA GLU A 132 -16.99 12.23 -9.00
C GLU A 132 -18.38 12.09 -8.36
N ALA A 133 -19.47 12.21 -9.12
CA ALA A 133 -20.82 11.96 -8.61
C ALA A 133 -21.00 10.50 -8.14
N ARG A 134 -20.46 9.53 -8.90
CA ARG A 134 -20.45 8.11 -8.51
C ARG A 134 -19.56 7.87 -7.29
N ALA A 135 -18.37 8.49 -7.23
CA ALA A 135 -17.48 8.42 -6.07
C ALA A 135 -18.13 8.99 -4.80
N ALA A 136 -18.79 10.15 -4.91
CA ALA A 136 -19.52 10.78 -3.82
C ALA A 136 -20.71 9.91 -3.36
N THR A 137 -21.43 9.29 -4.30
CA THR A 137 -22.49 8.32 -4.02
C THR A 137 -21.96 7.12 -3.23
N ALA A 138 -20.83 6.55 -3.66
CA ALA A 138 -20.17 5.46 -2.95
C ALA A 138 -19.78 5.85 -1.52
N ARG A 139 -19.16 7.03 -1.33
CA ARG A 139 -18.79 7.53 0.01
C ARG A 139 -20.01 7.75 0.91
N TYR A 140 -21.09 8.31 0.36
CA TYR A 140 -22.35 8.51 1.09
C TYR A 140 -22.93 7.16 1.54
N LEU A 141 -23.14 6.23 0.60
CA LEU A 141 -23.74 4.94 0.88
C LEU A 141 -22.88 4.06 1.77
N HIS A 142 -21.57 4.09 1.63
CA HIS A 142 -20.66 3.31 2.46
C HIS A 142 -20.82 3.63 3.96
N LYS A 143 -21.01 4.91 4.29
CA LYS A 143 -21.29 5.36 5.67
C LYS A 143 -22.76 5.19 6.07
N ARG A 144 -23.67 5.22 5.10
CA ARG A 144 -25.12 5.17 5.33
C ARG A 144 -25.64 3.76 5.57
N ILE A 145 -25.08 2.76 4.89
CA ILE A 145 -25.45 1.34 4.96
C ILE A 145 -25.04 0.76 6.30
N GLN A 146 -26.02 0.15 6.96
CA GLN A 146 -25.86 -0.56 8.22
C GLN A 146 -26.09 -2.05 8.03
N SER A 147 -25.22 -2.82 8.64
CA SER A 147 -25.28 -4.27 8.69
C SER A 147 -25.53 -4.83 10.08
N THR A 148 -25.33 -4.05 11.14
CA THR A 148 -25.53 -4.51 12.52
C THR A 148 -26.34 -3.51 13.35
N PRO A 149 -27.14 -3.98 14.33
CA PRO A 149 -27.91 -3.09 15.20
C PRO A 149 -27.02 -2.13 16.01
N SER A 150 -25.80 -2.54 16.33
CA SER A 150 -24.84 -1.75 17.09
C SER A 150 -24.34 -0.52 16.34
N GLN A 151 -24.37 -0.53 15.00
CA GLN A 151 -23.90 0.61 14.19
C GLN A 151 -24.81 1.83 14.35
N LYS A 152 -26.13 1.64 14.47
CA LYS A 152 -27.07 2.68 14.94
C LYS A 152 -28.19 2.05 15.77
N PRO A 153 -28.06 2.08 17.10
CA PRO A 153 -29.04 1.52 18.02
C PRO A 153 -30.45 2.04 17.75
N GLY A 154 -31.44 1.14 17.77
CA GLY A 154 -32.85 1.48 17.53
C GLY A 154 -33.29 1.43 16.07
N ARG A 155 -32.38 1.12 15.13
CA ARG A 155 -32.74 0.84 13.73
C ARG A 155 -32.39 -0.61 13.38
N ASN A 156 -33.25 -1.25 12.60
CA ASN A 156 -32.92 -2.55 12.00
C ASN A 156 -31.79 -2.38 10.97
N PRO A 157 -30.89 -3.38 10.85
CA PRO A 157 -29.93 -3.44 9.76
C PRO A 157 -30.62 -3.32 8.39
N ASP A 158 -29.94 -2.70 7.42
CA ASP A 158 -30.48 -2.53 6.07
C ASP A 158 -30.48 -3.85 5.28
N MET A 159 -29.56 -4.76 5.61
CA MET A 159 -29.34 -6.09 5.06
C MET A 159 -28.38 -6.88 5.96
N SER A 160 -28.12 -8.15 5.63
CA SER A 160 -27.09 -8.96 6.31
C SER A 160 -25.68 -8.36 6.23
N GLU A 161 -24.78 -8.79 7.12
CA GLU A 161 -23.38 -8.32 7.12
C GLU A 161 -22.64 -8.61 5.81
N ARG A 162 -22.84 -9.81 5.25
CA ARG A 162 -22.19 -10.21 4.00
C ARG A 162 -22.79 -9.49 2.79
N ALA A 163 -24.11 -9.31 2.73
CA ALA A 163 -24.75 -8.50 1.69
C ALA A 163 -24.31 -7.03 1.74
N ALA A 164 -24.19 -6.45 2.94
CA ALA A 164 -23.70 -5.08 3.11
C ALA A 164 -22.24 -4.93 2.68
N GLU A 165 -21.40 -5.93 2.97
CA GLU A 165 -20.01 -5.97 2.52
C GLU A 165 -19.94 -6.03 0.98
N ALA A 166 -20.72 -6.92 0.36
CA ALA A 166 -20.84 -7.02 -1.10
C ALA A 166 -21.26 -5.69 -1.74
N MET A 167 -22.31 -5.07 -1.19
CA MET A 167 -22.80 -3.78 -1.67
C MET A 167 -21.73 -2.68 -1.55
N LYS A 168 -21.08 -2.57 -0.38
CA LYS A 168 -20.04 -1.56 -0.14
C LYS A 168 -18.85 -1.76 -1.06
N ALA A 169 -18.43 -3.00 -1.28
CA ALA A 169 -17.35 -3.34 -2.20
C ALA A 169 -17.67 -2.89 -3.63
N VAL A 170 -18.85 -3.26 -4.15
CA VAL A 170 -19.27 -2.88 -5.52
C VAL A 170 -19.48 -1.37 -5.64
N LEU A 171 -20.00 -0.69 -4.62
CA LEU A 171 -20.12 0.77 -4.62
C LEU A 171 -18.74 1.44 -4.73
N VAL A 172 -17.76 0.96 -3.96
CA VAL A 172 -16.39 1.45 -4.06
C VAL A 172 -15.83 1.20 -5.45
N GLU A 173 -16.08 0.03 -6.04
CA GLU A 173 -15.63 -0.29 -7.39
C GLU A 173 -16.27 0.61 -8.47
N VAL A 174 -17.58 0.84 -8.41
CA VAL A 174 -18.33 1.68 -9.37
C VAL A 174 -18.01 3.17 -9.19
N GLY A 175 -17.76 3.59 -7.94
CA GLY A 175 -17.31 4.93 -7.60
C GLY A 175 -15.81 5.13 -7.73
N SER A 176 -15.03 4.07 -7.95
CA SER A 176 -13.58 4.15 -8.12
C SER A 176 -13.28 4.69 -9.50
N THR A 177 -12.63 5.85 -9.53
CA THR A 177 -11.99 6.39 -10.74
C THR A 177 -10.52 5.98 -10.80
N LEU A 178 -10.10 4.99 -10.02
CA LEU A 178 -8.69 4.75 -9.73
C LEU A 178 -7.99 3.97 -10.85
N TRP A 179 -8.76 3.32 -11.72
CA TRP A 179 -8.24 2.59 -12.89
C TRP A 179 -8.26 3.43 -14.17
N GLU A 180 -9.14 4.43 -14.28
CA GLU A 180 -9.26 5.31 -15.45
C GLU A 180 -7.96 6.08 -15.79
N PRO A 181 -7.23 6.66 -14.81
CA PRO A 181 -5.92 7.23 -15.06
C PRO A 181 -4.94 6.21 -15.65
N LEU A 182 -4.95 4.97 -15.13
CA LEU A 182 -4.07 3.91 -15.63
C LEU A 182 -4.45 3.47 -17.05
N ARG A 183 -5.74 3.41 -17.38
CA ARG A 183 -6.21 3.17 -18.75
C ARG A 183 -5.79 4.28 -19.69
N SER A 184 -5.92 5.53 -19.25
CA SER A 184 -5.50 6.69 -20.04
C SER A 184 -3.99 6.70 -20.27
N LEU A 185 -3.21 6.34 -19.26
CA LEU A 185 -1.75 6.19 -19.37
C LEU A 185 -1.35 5.01 -20.26
N MET A 186 -2.11 3.92 -20.25
CA MET A 186 -1.88 2.77 -21.14
C MET A 186 -2.04 3.16 -22.61
N GLU A 187 -2.98 4.04 -22.96
CA GLU A 187 -3.13 4.58 -24.33
C GLU A 187 -1.92 5.44 -24.77
N LEU A 188 -1.18 6.01 -23.82
CA LEU A 188 0.07 6.74 -24.09
C LEU A 188 1.30 5.82 -24.20
N GLY A 189 1.15 4.54 -23.86
CA GLY A 189 2.24 3.57 -23.73
C GLY A 189 3.08 3.76 -22.46
N ALA A 190 3.93 2.78 -22.16
CA ALA A 190 4.81 2.86 -20.98
C ALA A 190 5.88 3.96 -21.16
N SER A 191 6.24 4.65 -20.09
CA SER A 191 7.36 5.59 -20.07
C SER A 191 8.67 4.89 -20.40
N GLU A 192 9.60 5.58 -21.07
CA GLU A 192 10.99 5.11 -21.24
C GLU A 192 11.68 4.96 -19.87
N ASN A 193 11.43 5.92 -18.97
CA ASN A 193 12.08 6.02 -17.68
C ASN A 193 11.15 5.55 -16.56
N ALA A 194 11.14 4.24 -16.27
CA ALA A 194 10.47 3.72 -15.07
C ALA A 194 11.44 3.67 -13.88
N SER A 195 10.93 4.01 -12.70
CA SER A 195 11.64 3.87 -11.43
C SER A 195 11.58 2.43 -10.87
N GLY A 196 12.39 2.14 -9.86
CA GLY A 196 12.32 0.88 -9.12
C GLY A 196 12.77 -0.33 -9.95
N VAL A 197 12.26 -1.52 -9.59
CA VAL A 197 12.61 -2.76 -10.32
C VAL A 197 12.12 -2.75 -11.77
N ALA A 198 11.02 -2.06 -12.05
CA ALA A 198 10.47 -1.90 -13.40
C ALA A 198 11.51 -1.32 -14.38
N GLY A 199 12.35 -0.39 -13.92
CA GLY A 199 13.42 0.23 -14.72
C GLY A 199 14.46 -0.75 -15.30
N ARG A 200 14.51 -1.99 -14.80
CA ARG A 200 15.43 -3.03 -15.29
C ARG A 200 14.90 -3.83 -16.48
N HIS A 201 13.64 -3.63 -16.84
CA HIS A 201 12.97 -4.36 -17.92
C HIS A 201 12.72 -3.44 -19.11
N SER A 202 12.65 -4.01 -20.32
CA SER A 202 12.37 -3.23 -21.53
C SER A 202 10.97 -2.62 -21.46
N LYS A 203 10.80 -1.48 -22.15
CA LYS A 203 9.52 -0.79 -22.23
C LYS A 203 8.41 -1.70 -22.74
N GLU A 204 8.69 -2.48 -23.78
CA GLU A 204 7.74 -3.39 -24.42
C GLU A 204 7.26 -4.47 -23.45
N ALA A 205 8.19 -5.06 -22.68
CA ALA A 205 7.87 -6.08 -21.68
C ALA A 205 6.99 -5.49 -20.56
N ARG A 206 7.32 -4.29 -20.09
CA ARG A 206 6.52 -3.59 -19.08
C ARG A 206 5.14 -3.22 -19.58
N GLU A 207 5.03 -2.72 -20.82
CA GLU A 207 3.78 -2.29 -21.41
C GLU A 207 2.82 -3.47 -21.61
N GLN A 208 3.32 -4.61 -22.11
CA GLN A 208 2.53 -5.83 -22.22
C GLN A 208 2.04 -6.30 -20.84
N ALA A 209 2.91 -6.30 -19.83
CA ALA A 209 2.56 -6.66 -18.46
C ALA A 209 1.49 -5.71 -17.89
N ALA A 210 1.68 -4.39 -18.00
CA ALA A 210 0.72 -3.39 -17.55
C ALA A 210 -0.64 -3.57 -18.22
N LYS A 211 -0.66 -3.76 -19.55
CA LYS A 211 -1.87 -4.02 -20.32
C LYS A 211 -2.61 -5.24 -19.79
N ALA A 212 -1.90 -6.33 -19.52
CA ALA A 212 -2.49 -7.56 -19.00
C ALA A 212 -3.18 -7.37 -17.64
N ILE A 213 -2.59 -6.61 -16.71
CA ILE A 213 -3.27 -6.28 -15.44
C ILE A 213 -4.44 -5.32 -15.70
N ILE A 214 -4.24 -4.21 -16.40
CA ILE A 214 -5.27 -3.17 -16.54
C ILE A 214 -6.51 -3.71 -17.27
N SER A 215 -6.33 -4.54 -18.30
CA SER A 215 -7.45 -5.15 -19.02
C SER A 215 -8.16 -6.23 -18.22
N ASN A 216 -7.45 -6.96 -17.34
CA ASN A 216 -7.99 -8.11 -16.63
C ASN A 216 -8.17 -7.92 -15.11
N HIS A 217 -7.93 -6.71 -14.57
CA HIS A 217 -7.86 -6.47 -13.13
C HIS A 217 -9.10 -6.98 -12.37
N PHE A 218 -10.30 -6.88 -12.94
CA PHE A 218 -11.51 -7.43 -12.33
C PHE A 218 -11.49 -8.96 -12.22
N ARG A 219 -11.08 -9.68 -13.27
CA ARG A 219 -10.95 -11.14 -13.23
C ARG A 219 -9.82 -11.57 -12.31
N LEU A 220 -8.73 -10.81 -12.27
CA LEU A 220 -7.63 -11.04 -11.34
C LEU A 220 -8.09 -10.87 -9.90
N LEU A 221 -8.77 -9.77 -9.58
CA LEU A 221 -9.29 -9.52 -8.24
C LEU A 221 -10.27 -10.62 -7.81
N GLN A 222 -11.17 -11.03 -8.71
CA GLN A 222 -12.09 -12.14 -8.47
C GLN A 222 -11.36 -13.46 -8.23
N ASP A 223 -10.31 -13.78 -9.00
CA ASP A 223 -9.53 -15.00 -8.80
C ASP A 223 -8.76 -14.91 -7.47
N ILE A 224 -8.00 -13.84 -7.23
CA ILE A 224 -7.22 -13.67 -6.00
C ILE A 224 -8.11 -13.74 -4.75
N CYS A 225 -9.32 -13.19 -4.81
CA CYS A 225 -10.26 -13.10 -3.70
C CYS A 225 -11.45 -14.07 -3.80
N ASN A 226 -11.36 -15.13 -4.61
CA ASN A 226 -12.45 -16.10 -4.74
C ASN A 226 -12.68 -16.84 -3.41
N PRO A 227 -13.88 -16.77 -2.80
CA PRO A 227 -14.18 -17.46 -1.56
C PRO A 227 -14.40 -18.97 -1.73
N SER A 228 -14.59 -19.45 -2.97
CA SER A 228 -14.85 -20.86 -3.23
C SER A 228 -13.58 -21.70 -3.04
N GLU A 229 -13.70 -22.74 -2.21
CA GLU A 229 -12.64 -23.71 -1.96
C GLU A 229 -12.55 -24.77 -3.07
N THR A 230 -13.59 -24.92 -3.88
CA THR A 230 -13.71 -26.01 -4.88
C THR A 230 -13.72 -25.52 -6.31
N ASP A 231 -14.25 -24.32 -6.57
CA ASP A 231 -14.52 -23.83 -7.92
C ASP A 231 -13.74 -22.55 -8.23
N ASN A 232 -13.35 -22.39 -9.49
CA ASN A 232 -12.73 -21.19 -10.03
C ASN A 232 -13.80 -20.14 -10.41
N ILE A 233 -13.33 -18.98 -10.90
CA ILE A 233 -14.20 -17.85 -11.28
C ILE A 233 -15.16 -18.15 -12.44
N ASP A 234 -14.93 -19.23 -13.18
CA ASP A 234 -15.79 -19.70 -14.28
C ASP A 234 -16.71 -20.87 -13.83
N GLY A 235 -16.75 -21.20 -12.54
CA GLY A 235 -17.57 -22.28 -11.98
C GLY A 235 -17.06 -23.69 -12.30
N LYS A 236 -15.78 -23.84 -12.62
CA LYS A 236 -15.11 -25.14 -12.85
C LYS A 236 -14.22 -25.49 -11.67
N SER A 237 -13.93 -26.77 -11.44
CA SER A 237 -13.06 -27.19 -10.35
C SER A 237 -11.68 -26.50 -10.38
N LEU A 238 -11.19 -26.14 -9.19
CA LEU A 238 -9.87 -25.54 -9.02
C LEU A 238 -8.77 -26.50 -9.49
N THR A 239 -7.90 -26.01 -10.38
CA THR A 239 -6.74 -26.75 -10.88
C THR A 239 -5.45 -26.51 -10.08
N GLN A 240 -5.47 -25.52 -9.19
CA GLN A 240 -4.32 -25.09 -8.39
C GLN A 240 -4.73 -24.89 -6.93
N SER A 241 -5.06 -26.00 -6.27
CA SER A 241 -5.50 -26.00 -4.87
C SER A 241 -4.38 -25.64 -3.89
N GLU A 242 -3.11 -25.67 -4.33
CA GLU A 242 -1.95 -25.26 -3.55
C GLU A 242 -1.84 -23.73 -3.37
N LEU A 243 -2.53 -22.94 -4.21
CA LEU A 243 -2.45 -21.48 -4.15
C LEU A 243 -3.37 -20.92 -3.07
N GLN A 244 -2.78 -20.21 -2.11
CA GLN A 244 -3.54 -19.54 -1.06
C GLN A 244 -4.17 -18.24 -1.58
N ARG A 245 -5.51 -18.21 -1.62
CA ARG A 245 -6.30 -17.04 -1.99
C ARG A 245 -6.37 -16.03 -0.84
N VAL A 246 -6.58 -14.76 -1.19
CA VAL A 246 -6.74 -13.67 -0.23
C VAL A 246 -8.20 -13.60 0.20
N HIS A 247 -8.47 -13.37 1.49
CA HIS A 247 -9.85 -13.28 1.96
C HIS A 247 -10.61 -12.11 1.28
N PRO A 248 -11.89 -12.28 0.87
CA PRO A 248 -12.67 -11.26 0.17
C PRO A 248 -12.73 -9.89 0.85
N SER A 249 -12.73 -9.86 2.19
CA SER A 249 -12.74 -8.60 2.96
C SER A 249 -11.51 -7.73 2.74
N LEU A 250 -10.42 -8.28 2.19
CA LEU A 250 -9.18 -7.58 1.88
C LEU A 250 -9.09 -7.16 0.41
N ALA A 251 -10.14 -7.40 -0.40
CA ALA A 251 -10.13 -7.12 -1.83
C ALA A 251 -9.80 -5.66 -2.18
N ALA A 252 -10.18 -4.70 -1.35
CA ALA A 252 -9.82 -3.30 -1.56
C ALA A 252 -8.29 -3.04 -1.51
N TYR A 253 -7.57 -3.76 -0.64
CA TYR A 253 -6.11 -3.67 -0.55
C TYR A 253 -5.41 -4.45 -1.66
N VAL A 254 -6.00 -5.56 -2.10
CA VAL A 254 -5.55 -6.29 -3.29
C VAL A 254 -5.66 -5.39 -4.53
N ASP A 255 -6.81 -4.74 -4.73
CA ASP A 255 -7.02 -3.79 -5.83
C ASP A 255 -6.00 -2.63 -5.80
N GLU A 256 -5.71 -2.09 -4.62
CA GLU A 256 -4.65 -1.09 -4.43
C GLU A 256 -3.27 -1.61 -4.88
N GLY A 257 -2.91 -2.84 -4.49
CA GLY A 257 -1.67 -3.48 -4.92
C GLY A 257 -1.60 -3.71 -6.44
N LEU A 258 -2.70 -4.12 -7.07
CA LEU A 258 -2.78 -4.29 -8.52
C LEU A 258 -2.63 -2.96 -9.27
N ARG A 259 -3.26 -1.88 -8.77
CA ARG A 259 -3.12 -0.54 -9.35
C ARG A 259 -1.70 -0.02 -9.24
N GLU A 260 -1.05 -0.18 -8.08
CA GLU A 260 0.34 0.25 -7.91
C GLU A 260 1.30 -0.57 -8.78
N THR A 261 1.05 -1.88 -8.94
CA THR A 261 1.80 -2.75 -9.85
C THR A 261 1.69 -2.24 -11.30
N ALA A 262 0.47 -1.99 -11.76
CA ALA A 262 0.21 -1.45 -13.10
C ALA A 262 0.88 -0.07 -13.30
N ARG A 263 0.79 0.82 -12.32
CA ARG A 263 1.42 2.15 -12.35
C ARG A 263 2.94 2.06 -12.50
N ARG A 264 3.59 1.21 -11.70
CA ARG A 264 5.05 1.02 -11.75
C ARG A 264 5.50 0.41 -13.08
N LEU A 265 4.74 -0.54 -13.63
CA LEU A 265 5.01 -1.10 -14.96
C LEU A 265 4.88 -0.03 -16.05
N LEU A 266 3.84 0.81 -16.02
CA LEU A 266 3.72 1.93 -16.95
C LEU A 266 4.84 2.97 -16.80
N GLY A 267 5.53 3.03 -15.66
CA GLY A 267 6.60 3.99 -15.41
C GLY A 267 6.13 5.45 -15.36
N HIS A 268 4.82 5.67 -15.21
CA HIS A 268 4.17 6.97 -15.20
C HIS A 268 3.70 7.34 -13.78
N GLY A 269 3.70 8.64 -13.49
CA GLY A 269 3.06 9.22 -12.31
C GLY A 269 3.89 9.20 -11.02
N MET A 270 3.50 10.07 -10.09
CA MET A 270 4.04 10.09 -8.73
C MET A 270 3.65 8.82 -7.97
N PRO A 271 4.49 8.32 -7.05
CA PRO A 271 4.12 7.22 -6.16
C PRO A 271 2.80 7.54 -5.45
N THR A 272 1.85 6.61 -5.49
CA THR A 272 0.67 6.71 -4.63
C THR A 272 1.08 6.20 -3.25
N ALA A 273 0.78 6.96 -2.20
CA ALA A 273 0.98 6.47 -0.84
C ALA A 273 0.07 5.25 -0.64
N LEU A 274 0.67 4.07 -0.52
CA LEU A 274 -0.05 2.83 -0.20
C LEU A 274 -0.59 2.92 1.23
N ASN A 275 -1.73 2.29 1.48
CA ASN A 275 -2.25 2.17 2.83
C ASN A 275 -1.22 1.45 3.74
N PRO A 276 -0.74 2.09 4.82
CA PRO A 276 0.34 1.58 5.65
C PRO A 276 -0.13 0.64 6.77
N THR A 277 -1.41 0.24 6.79
CA THR A 277 -1.89 -0.71 7.81
C THR A 277 -1.36 -2.11 7.54
N ASN A 278 -1.07 -2.87 8.60
CA ASN A 278 -0.61 -4.25 8.49
C ASN A 278 -1.56 -5.10 7.63
N ALA A 279 -2.88 -4.93 7.79
CA ALA A 279 -3.87 -5.64 7.00
C ALA A 279 -3.75 -5.34 5.48
N ALA A 280 -3.38 -4.11 5.12
CA ALA A 280 -3.16 -3.75 3.73
C ALA A 280 -1.83 -4.29 3.20
N GLU A 281 -0.77 -4.26 4.00
CA GLU A 281 0.52 -4.86 3.67
C GLU A 281 0.41 -6.38 3.47
N ASP A 282 -0.21 -7.08 4.42
CA ASP A 282 -0.45 -8.52 4.36
C ASP A 282 -1.26 -8.91 3.12
N ALA A 283 -2.31 -8.13 2.80
CA ALA A 283 -3.13 -8.36 1.62
C ALA A 283 -2.33 -8.17 0.31
N ARG A 284 -1.49 -7.14 0.23
CA ARG A 284 -0.62 -6.90 -0.94
C ARG A 284 0.46 -7.98 -1.07
N SER A 285 1.07 -8.40 0.04
CA SER A 285 2.04 -9.51 0.06
C SER A 285 1.40 -10.83 -0.38
N ALA A 286 0.23 -11.15 0.16
CA ALA A 286 -0.52 -12.34 -0.25
C ALA A 286 -0.93 -12.29 -1.72
N CYS A 287 -1.41 -11.14 -2.21
CA CYS A 287 -1.69 -10.91 -3.63
C CYS A 287 -0.45 -11.15 -4.50
N ALA A 288 0.70 -10.59 -4.14
CA ALA A 288 1.93 -10.74 -4.88
C ALA A 288 2.39 -12.20 -4.94
N ARG A 289 2.38 -12.92 -3.80
CA ARG A 289 2.71 -14.35 -3.75
C ARG A 289 1.77 -15.19 -4.62
N TYR A 290 0.47 -14.94 -4.53
CA TYR A 290 -0.54 -15.62 -5.34
C TYR A 290 -0.27 -15.44 -6.83
N LEU A 291 -0.15 -14.19 -7.30
CA LEU A 291 0.06 -13.91 -8.71
C LEU A 291 1.43 -14.38 -9.21
N HIS A 292 2.48 -14.23 -8.41
CA HIS A 292 3.82 -14.70 -8.77
C HIS A 292 3.83 -16.20 -9.07
N ALA A 293 3.13 -16.99 -8.26
CA ALA A 293 2.98 -18.43 -8.46
C ALA A 293 1.97 -18.80 -9.57
N ARG A 294 0.94 -17.98 -9.77
CA ARG A 294 -0.11 -18.20 -10.78
C ARG A 294 0.39 -17.97 -12.21
N ILE A 295 1.17 -16.89 -12.42
CA ILE A 295 1.62 -16.43 -13.74
C ILE A 295 2.57 -17.46 -14.37
N HIS A 296 2.20 -17.94 -15.56
CA HIS A 296 3.07 -18.73 -16.42
C HIS A 296 3.34 -18.01 -17.73
N SER A 297 4.53 -18.24 -18.27
CA SER A 297 5.08 -17.53 -19.43
C SER A 297 5.52 -18.45 -20.55
N THR A 298 5.46 -19.76 -20.32
CA THR A 298 5.81 -20.78 -21.30
C THR A 298 4.83 -21.95 -21.22
N LEU A 299 4.71 -22.69 -22.32
CA LEU A 299 3.84 -23.87 -22.39
C LEU A 299 4.38 -25.02 -21.53
N GLU A 300 5.69 -25.12 -21.33
CA GLU A 300 6.28 -26.18 -20.49
C GLU A 300 5.86 -26.05 -19.02
N GLN A 301 5.57 -24.83 -18.56
CA GLN A 301 5.09 -24.60 -17.20
C GLN A 301 3.68 -25.14 -16.99
N LYS A 302 2.81 -25.01 -18.01
CA LYS A 302 1.43 -25.53 -18.02
C LYS A 302 1.02 -25.91 -19.46
N PRO A 303 1.24 -27.17 -19.89
CA PRO A 303 1.04 -27.59 -21.28
C PRO A 303 -0.39 -27.39 -21.79
N ASP A 304 -1.38 -27.44 -20.89
CA ASP A 304 -2.81 -27.34 -21.23
C ASP A 304 -3.34 -25.90 -21.26
N ARG A 305 -2.47 -24.89 -21.11
CA ARG A 305 -2.89 -23.48 -21.01
C ARG A 305 -1.94 -22.55 -21.75
N GLU A 306 -2.49 -21.72 -22.64
CA GLU A 306 -1.72 -20.65 -23.28
C GLU A 306 -1.02 -19.76 -22.24
N PRO A 307 0.27 -19.39 -22.45
CA PRO A 307 0.99 -18.47 -21.59
C PRO A 307 0.23 -17.18 -21.32
N ASP A 308 0.30 -16.66 -20.10
CA ASP A 308 -0.40 -15.42 -19.73
C ASP A 308 0.17 -14.19 -20.46
N MET A 309 1.47 -14.23 -20.76
CA MET A 309 2.24 -13.20 -21.48
C MET A 309 3.60 -13.77 -21.88
N CYS A 310 4.40 -12.99 -22.63
CA CYS A 310 5.75 -13.44 -23.00
C CYS A 310 6.67 -13.53 -21.76
N PRO A 311 7.77 -14.30 -21.82
CA PRO A 311 8.71 -14.45 -20.70
C PRO A 311 9.24 -13.12 -20.15
N ALA A 312 9.61 -12.19 -21.03
CA ALA A 312 10.13 -10.88 -20.60
C ALA A 312 9.07 -10.06 -19.83
N ALA A 313 7.81 -10.09 -20.29
CA ALA A 313 6.71 -9.41 -19.62
C ALA A 313 6.34 -10.08 -18.29
N ALA A 314 6.36 -11.42 -18.23
CA ALA A 314 6.10 -12.17 -17.01
C ALA A 314 7.16 -11.91 -15.95
N GLU A 315 8.44 -11.85 -16.31
CA GLU A 315 9.52 -11.48 -15.40
C GLU A 315 9.38 -10.04 -14.90
N ALA A 316 9.04 -9.09 -15.77
CA ALA A 316 8.77 -7.71 -15.38
C ALA A 316 7.60 -7.64 -14.38
N MET A 317 6.52 -8.35 -14.67
CA MET A 317 5.34 -8.45 -13.81
C MET A 317 5.69 -9.02 -12.43
N LYS A 318 6.38 -10.16 -12.40
CA LYS A 318 6.77 -10.85 -11.16
C LYS A 318 7.71 -9.99 -10.31
N ALA A 319 8.69 -9.33 -10.94
CA ALA A 319 9.60 -8.44 -10.24
C ALA A 319 8.86 -7.28 -9.56
N VAL A 320 7.94 -6.62 -10.27
CA VAL A 320 7.15 -5.51 -9.71
C VAL A 320 6.17 -5.99 -8.64
N LEU A 321 5.52 -7.15 -8.82
CA LEU A 321 4.66 -7.74 -7.79
C LEU A 321 5.42 -7.98 -6.49
N VAL A 322 6.65 -8.51 -6.57
CA VAL A 322 7.53 -8.66 -5.40
C VAL A 322 7.84 -7.29 -4.80
N GLU A 323 8.19 -6.27 -5.59
CA GLU A 323 8.48 -4.93 -5.06
C GLU A 323 7.25 -4.23 -4.42
N VAL A 324 6.03 -4.56 -4.86
CA VAL A 324 4.78 -3.98 -4.33
C VAL A 324 4.24 -4.78 -3.13
N GLY A 325 4.42 -6.09 -3.15
CA GLY A 325 3.93 -7.01 -2.11
C GLY A 325 4.94 -7.31 -1.02
N SER A 326 6.24 -7.13 -1.25
CA SER A 326 7.23 -7.26 -0.19
C SER A 326 7.02 -6.15 0.82
N SER A 327 7.01 -6.53 2.10
CA SER A 327 7.33 -5.56 3.13
C SER A 327 8.70 -4.97 2.79
N ALA A 328 8.93 -3.71 3.14
CA ALA A 328 10.21 -3.08 2.86
C ALA A 328 11.37 -3.96 3.39
N TRP A 329 11.16 -4.62 4.54
CA TRP A 329 12.09 -5.56 5.18
C TRP A 329 12.42 -6.80 4.36
N GLU A 330 11.45 -7.47 3.73
CA GLU A 330 11.70 -8.63 2.85
C GLU A 330 12.60 -8.26 1.67
N THR A 331 12.47 -7.03 1.15
CA THR A 331 13.38 -6.53 0.09
C THR A 331 14.82 -6.41 0.61
N LEU A 332 15.02 -5.98 1.86
CA LEU A 332 16.34 -5.92 2.48
C LEU A 332 16.90 -7.32 2.77
N GLU A 333 16.07 -8.29 3.15
CA GLU A 333 16.47 -9.69 3.31
C GLU A 333 17.00 -10.26 2.00
N MET A 334 16.28 -10.06 0.89
CA MET A 334 16.75 -10.48 -0.44
C MET A 334 18.04 -9.75 -0.86
N PHE A 335 18.25 -8.49 -0.47
CA PHE A 335 19.52 -7.79 -0.70
C PHE A 335 20.66 -8.31 0.16
N LEU A 336 20.37 -8.75 1.38
CA LEU A 336 21.31 -9.35 2.30
C LEU A 336 21.83 -10.68 1.76
N GLU A 337 20.97 -11.52 1.18
CA GLU A 337 21.37 -12.75 0.47
C GLU A 337 22.37 -12.47 -0.67
N LYS A 338 22.19 -11.35 -1.38
CA LYS A 338 23.08 -10.91 -2.47
C LYS A 338 24.34 -10.18 -1.97
N GLY A 339 24.44 -9.93 -0.67
CA GLY A 339 25.49 -9.17 -0.02
C GLY A 339 25.46 -7.66 -0.30
N ALA A 340 26.05 -6.90 0.61
CA ALA A 340 26.18 -5.45 0.54
C ALA A 340 26.86 -5.03 -0.77
N SER A 341 26.38 -3.93 -1.34
CA SER A 341 26.96 -3.34 -2.54
C SER A 341 28.41 -2.91 -2.28
N PRO A 342 29.33 -3.12 -3.24
CA PRO A 342 30.70 -2.61 -3.13
C PRO A 342 30.73 -1.08 -3.04
N THR A 343 29.75 -0.41 -3.64
CA THR A 343 29.57 1.04 -3.56
C THR A 343 28.43 1.39 -2.60
N CYS A 344 28.60 2.43 -1.80
CA CYS A 344 27.54 3.01 -0.98
C CYS A 344 27.81 4.52 -0.79
N ALA A 345 26.77 5.24 -0.38
CA ALA A 345 26.83 6.68 -0.13
C ALA A 345 26.72 6.98 1.37
N GLY A 346 27.00 8.22 1.76
CA GLY A 346 26.91 8.67 3.15
C GLY A 346 28.03 8.11 4.02
N VAL A 347 27.83 8.06 5.33
CA VAL A 347 28.88 7.64 6.27
C VAL A 347 29.22 6.16 6.14
N ALA A 348 28.30 5.36 5.58
CA ALA A 348 28.51 3.95 5.29
C ALA A 348 29.75 3.72 4.40
N SER A 349 30.10 4.65 3.49
CA SER A 349 31.25 4.48 2.59
C SER A 349 32.59 4.44 3.30
N ASN A 350 32.65 4.89 4.56
CA ASN A 350 33.87 4.87 5.37
C ASN A 350 34.12 3.50 6.03
N HIS A 351 33.24 2.51 5.82
CA HIS A 351 33.30 1.21 6.47
C HIS A 351 33.44 0.08 5.45
N SER A 352 34.15 -0.98 5.84
CA SER A 352 34.37 -2.16 5.00
C SER A 352 33.04 -2.81 4.61
N LYS A 353 33.00 -3.44 3.43
CA LYS A 353 31.81 -4.17 2.97
C LYS A 353 31.38 -5.25 3.97
N ALA A 354 32.34 -5.94 4.58
CA ALA A 354 32.08 -6.99 5.57
C ALA A 354 31.42 -6.43 6.84
N ALA A 355 31.98 -5.34 7.40
CA ALA A 355 31.42 -4.68 8.57
C ALA A 355 29.99 -4.17 8.34
N ARG A 356 29.75 -3.56 7.16
CA ARG A 356 28.41 -3.11 6.78
C ARG A 356 27.41 -4.25 6.62
N GLN A 357 27.83 -5.35 6.01
CA GLN A 357 27.00 -6.54 5.83
C GLN A 357 26.60 -7.12 7.19
N GLU A 358 27.56 -7.32 8.10
CA GLU A 358 27.30 -7.85 9.44
C GLU A 358 26.33 -6.96 10.22
N ALA A 359 26.54 -5.64 10.20
CA ALA A 359 25.65 -4.67 10.83
C ALA A 359 24.23 -4.73 10.22
N ALA A 360 24.11 -4.79 8.90
CA ALA A 360 22.81 -4.92 8.24
C ALA A 360 22.09 -6.21 8.64
N VAL A 361 22.81 -7.33 8.70
CA VAL A 361 22.27 -8.63 9.15
C VAL A 361 21.71 -8.53 10.56
N ALA A 362 22.42 -7.89 11.47
CA ALA A 362 21.97 -7.74 12.85
C ALA A 362 20.67 -6.94 12.97
N ILE A 363 20.47 -5.89 12.15
CA ILE A 363 19.20 -5.14 12.13
C ILE A 363 18.10 -5.96 11.45
N ILE A 364 18.35 -6.45 10.25
CA ILE A 364 17.33 -7.10 9.42
C ILE A 364 16.78 -8.35 10.10
N THR A 365 17.63 -9.19 10.68
CA THR A 365 17.16 -10.44 11.33
C THR A 365 16.49 -10.19 12.69
N ASN A 366 16.72 -9.03 13.32
CA ASN A 366 16.19 -8.72 14.66
C ASN A 366 15.22 -7.53 14.71
N HIS A 367 14.81 -6.95 13.57
CA HIS A 367 14.08 -5.68 13.51
C HIS A 367 12.83 -5.65 14.40
N PHE A 368 12.01 -6.71 14.39
CA PHE A 368 10.84 -6.82 15.27
C PHE A 368 11.21 -6.79 16.76
N ARG A 369 12.22 -7.57 17.17
CA ARG A 369 12.69 -7.59 18.57
C ARG A 369 13.31 -6.26 18.98
N LEU A 370 14.02 -5.59 18.06
CA LEU A 370 14.60 -4.27 18.29
C LEU A 370 13.50 -3.23 18.51
N ILE A 371 12.46 -3.20 17.68
CA ILE A 371 11.33 -2.27 17.85
C ILE A 371 10.64 -2.53 19.20
N GLN A 372 10.37 -3.79 19.53
CA GLN A 372 9.74 -4.15 20.81
C GLN A 372 10.61 -3.75 22.00
N ASP A 373 11.93 -3.92 21.93
CA ASP A 373 12.83 -3.52 23.01
C ASP A 373 12.91 -1.99 23.12
N ILE A 374 13.19 -1.28 22.02
CA ILE A 374 13.27 0.19 21.99
C ILE A 374 11.98 0.83 22.51
N CYS A 375 10.82 0.25 22.17
CA CYS A 375 9.50 0.76 22.50
C CYS A 375 8.82 0.07 23.70
N ASN A 376 9.55 -0.75 24.47
CA ASN A 376 8.95 -1.50 25.58
C ASN A 376 8.39 -0.55 26.65
N PRO A 377 7.07 -0.59 26.95
CA PRO A 377 6.47 0.29 27.97
C PRO A 377 6.76 -0.15 29.40
N SER A 378 7.27 -1.36 29.62
CA SER A 378 7.53 -1.89 30.95
C SER A 378 8.72 -1.19 31.60
N PRO A 379 8.55 -0.61 32.80
CA PRO A 379 9.65 0.02 33.53
C PRO A 379 10.56 -1.00 34.25
N THR A 380 10.15 -2.26 34.36
CA THR A 380 10.81 -3.26 35.23
C THR A 380 11.22 -4.53 34.51
N THR A 381 10.64 -4.84 33.35
CA THR A 381 10.90 -6.09 32.61
C THR A 381 11.27 -5.84 31.15
N ASN A 382 12.08 -6.72 30.57
CA ASN A 382 12.42 -6.73 29.15
C ASN A 382 11.33 -7.42 28.31
N ILE A 383 11.56 -7.56 27.00
CA ILE A 383 10.62 -8.19 26.05
C ILE A 383 10.34 -9.68 26.34
N ASP A 384 11.19 -10.34 27.14
CA ASP A 384 11.04 -11.73 27.55
C ASP A 384 10.47 -11.86 28.99
N ASN A 385 9.94 -10.76 29.55
CA ASN A 385 9.43 -10.65 30.93
C ASN A 385 10.48 -10.90 32.03
N VAL A 386 11.76 -10.73 31.72
CA VAL A 386 12.88 -10.83 32.67
C VAL A 386 13.22 -9.44 33.22
N PRO A 387 13.64 -9.29 34.48
CA PRO A 387 14.04 -7.99 35.03
C PRO A 387 15.07 -7.25 34.16
N LEU A 388 14.89 -5.94 34.02
CA LEU A 388 15.82 -5.10 33.27
C LEU A 388 17.21 -5.09 33.89
N THR A 389 18.21 -5.41 33.08
CA THR A 389 19.63 -5.31 33.45
C THR A 389 20.24 -3.95 33.14
N GLN A 390 19.54 -3.14 32.34
CA GLN A 390 20.00 -1.84 31.84
C GLN A 390 18.92 -0.77 32.10
N VAL A 391 18.71 -0.46 33.38
CA VAL A 391 17.66 0.47 33.84
C VAL A 391 17.94 1.93 33.48
N GLU A 392 19.17 2.25 33.11
CA GLU A 392 19.62 3.57 32.68
C GLU A 392 19.22 3.93 31.25
N LEU A 393 18.81 2.94 30.44
CA LEU A 393 18.42 3.17 29.05
C LEU A 393 17.04 3.81 28.96
N THR A 394 16.96 4.98 28.33
CA THR A 394 15.69 5.66 28.06
C THR A 394 15.02 5.04 26.83
N ARG A 395 13.89 4.37 27.05
CA ARG A 395 13.06 3.77 25.99
C ARG A 395 12.24 4.81 25.26
N VAL A 396 11.91 4.54 24.00
CA VAL A 396 11.03 5.39 23.19
C VAL A 396 9.58 5.04 23.46
N HIS A 397 8.69 6.03 23.44
CA HIS A 397 7.26 5.79 23.67
C HIS A 397 6.66 4.86 22.58
N PRO A 398 5.82 3.86 22.92
CA PRO A 398 5.24 2.91 21.96
C PRO A 398 4.52 3.55 20.76
N SER A 399 3.90 4.72 20.95
CA SER A 399 3.22 5.45 19.86
C SER A 399 4.16 5.94 18.76
N LYS A 400 5.48 5.77 18.91
CA LYS A 400 6.50 6.14 17.93
C LYS A 400 7.09 4.92 17.21
N ALA A 401 6.56 3.71 17.42
CA ALA A 401 7.08 2.46 16.85
C ALA A 401 7.27 2.52 15.33
N GLY A 402 6.31 3.07 14.56
CA GLY A 402 6.47 3.21 13.11
C GLY A 402 7.63 4.13 12.69
N ILE A 403 7.94 5.16 13.48
CA ILE A 403 9.13 6.02 13.22
C ILE A 403 10.41 5.26 13.52
N ILE A 404 10.40 4.39 14.53
CA ILE A 404 11.56 3.54 14.87
C ILE A 404 11.80 2.51 13.79
N GLU A 405 10.73 1.88 13.29
CA GLU A 405 10.79 0.97 12.17
C GLU A 405 11.40 1.63 10.93
N ASP A 406 10.92 2.81 10.54
CA ASP A 406 11.47 3.59 9.42
C ASP A 406 12.96 3.91 9.60
N THR A 407 13.39 4.19 10.84
CA THR A 407 14.77 4.51 11.17
C THR A 407 15.67 3.29 11.03
N LEU A 408 15.25 2.15 11.58
CA LEU A 408 15.97 0.89 11.49
C LEU A 408 16.06 0.43 10.03
N PHE A 409 14.95 0.55 9.30
CA PHE A 409 14.85 0.22 7.89
C PHE A 409 15.85 1.02 7.06
N GLU A 410 15.82 2.36 7.16
CA GLU A 410 16.72 3.23 6.40
C GLU A 410 18.19 3.02 6.80
N THR A 411 18.46 2.69 8.07
CA THR A 411 19.80 2.33 8.55
C THR A 411 20.31 1.06 7.87
N ALA A 412 19.53 -0.02 7.90
CA ALA A 412 19.87 -1.28 7.24
C ALA A 412 20.06 -1.12 5.72
N ARG A 413 19.19 -0.33 5.09
CA ARG A 413 19.29 0.00 3.66
C ARG A 413 20.61 0.71 3.32
N ARG A 414 20.98 1.75 4.08
CA ARG A 414 22.24 2.49 3.88
C ARG A 414 23.46 1.61 4.10
N LEU A 415 23.44 0.75 5.11
CA LEU A 415 24.49 -0.24 5.34
C LEU A 415 24.66 -1.18 4.13
N LEU A 416 23.57 -1.70 3.56
CA LEU A 416 23.64 -2.55 2.37
C LEU A 416 24.06 -1.79 1.10
N GLY A 417 23.96 -0.46 1.06
CA GLY A 417 24.31 0.36 -0.11
C GLY A 417 23.41 0.09 -1.33
N ARG A 418 22.18 -0.38 -1.11
CA ARG A 418 21.21 -0.75 -2.16
C ARG A 418 19.87 -0.04 -1.95
N GLY A 419 19.05 0.02 -3.00
CA GLY A 419 17.71 0.61 -2.95
C GLY A 419 17.67 2.15 -3.01
N GLN A 420 16.49 2.71 -3.30
CA GLN A 420 16.27 4.16 -3.26
C GLN A 420 16.20 4.65 -1.82
N ALA A 421 16.74 5.85 -1.55
CA ALA A 421 16.68 6.45 -0.22
C ALA A 421 15.23 6.69 0.19
N LYS A 422 14.86 6.26 1.40
CA LYS A 422 13.54 6.57 1.95
C LYS A 422 13.53 8.01 2.43
N ILE A 423 12.57 8.81 1.94
CA ILE A 423 12.35 10.16 2.45
C ILE A 423 11.70 10.01 3.82
N LEU A 424 12.44 10.36 4.87
CA LEU A 424 11.91 10.36 6.23
C LEU A 424 11.14 11.64 6.48
N ALA A 425 9.90 11.53 6.98
CA ALA A 425 9.06 12.68 7.29
C ALA A 425 9.75 13.66 8.26
N ASP A 426 9.57 14.95 8.01
CA ASP A 426 10.08 16.06 8.80
C ASP A 426 9.24 16.32 10.07
N GLY A 427 9.79 17.12 11.00
CA GLY A 427 9.11 17.49 12.25
C GLY A 427 9.22 16.47 13.39
N THR A 428 8.07 16.13 14.02
CA THR A 428 7.97 15.39 15.32
C THR A 428 8.58 13.97 15.33
N GLY A 429 9.00 13.46 14.18
CA GLY A 429 9.69 12.19 14.05
C GLY A 429 11.16 12.26 14.46
N GLN A 430 11.83 13.41 14.27
CA GLN A 430 13.28 13.52 14.47
C GLN A 430 13.71 13.19 15.90
N ASP A 431 12.99 13.67 16.91
CA ASP A 431 13.30 13.38 18.31
C ASP A 431 13.24 11.89 18.63
N ALA A 432 12.27 11.17 18.05
CA ALA A 432 12.14 9.72 18.20
C ALA A 432 13.30 8.98 17.50
N ARG A 433 13.75 9.45 16.34
CA ARG A 433 14.93 8.88 15.64
C ARG A 433 16.21 9.08 16.44
N VAL A 434 16.41 10.28 16.99
CA VAL A 434 17.55 10.60 17.86
C VAL A 434 17.51 9.77 19.14
N ALA A 435 16.33 9.60 19.75
CA ALA A 435 16.17 8.75 20.92
C ALA A 435 16.48 7.27 20.61
N CYS A 436 16.03 6.76 19.46
CA CYS A 436 16.39 5.42 18.97
C CYS A 436 17.91 5.25 18.78
N ALA A 437 18.56 6.20 18.09
CA ALA A 437 20.00 6.16 17.90
C ALA A 437 20.77 6.17 19.23
N LYS A 438 20.34 6.99 20.20
CA LYS A 438 20.93 7.02 21.56
C LYS A 438 20.72 5.71 22.31
N TYR A 439 19.51 5.14 22.24
CA TYR A 439 19.19 3.85 22.86
C TYR A 439 20.11 2.77 22.31
N LEU A 440 20.19 2.64 20.99
CA LEU A 440 21.01 1.62 20.33
C LEU A 440 22.51 1.85 20.53
N ASP A 441 22.99 3.09 20.52
CA ASP A 441 24.40 3.38 20.79
C ASP A 441 24.85 2.88 22.18
N ALA A 442 24.03 3.13 23.21
CA ALA A 442 24.29 2.65 24.57
C ALA A 442 24.02 1.14 24.74
N ARG A 443 23.12 0.59 23.92
CA ARG A 443 22.73 -0.82 24.01
C ARG A 443 23.74 -1.75 23.34
N ILE A 444 24.23 -1.40 22.15
CA ILE A 444 25.16 -2.17 21.32
C ILE A 444 26.52 -2.22 22.01
N HIS A 445 27.01 -3.42 22.31
CA HIS A 445 28.37 -3.65 22.79
C HIS A 445 29.12 -4.55 21.82
N HIS A 446 30.38 -4.20 21.56
CA HIS A 446 31.23 -4.84 20.55
C HIS A 446 32.48 -5.49 21.16
N SER A 447 32.61 -5.45 22.49
CA SER A 447 33.68 -6.16 23.21
C SER A 447 33.19 -6.70 24.55
N PRO A 448 33.74 -7.83 25.03
CA PRO A 448 33.39 -8.39 26.34
C PRO A 448 33.73 -7.45 27.51
N GLU A 449 34.73 -6.58 27.35
CA GLU A 449 35.18 -5.64 28.38
C GLU A 449 34.16 -4.53 28.63
N GLN A 450 33.35 -4.18 27.62
CA GLN A 450 32.28 -3.19 27.77
C GLN A 450 31.15 -3.70 28.66
N LYS A 451 30.83 -4.99 28.58
CA LYS A 451 29.79 -5.65 29.39
C LYS A 451 30.26 -7.06 29.76
N PRO A 452 31.05 -7.20 30.85
CA PRO A 452 31.59 -8.49 31.27
C PRO A 452 30.49 -9.56 31.43
N GLY A 453 30.71 -10.73 30.85
CA GLY A 453 29.76 -11.84 30.88
C GLY A 453 28.68 -11.84 29.78
N ARG A 454 28.73 -10.90 28.83
CA ARG A 454 27.87 -10.91 27.63
C ARG A 454 28.68 -11.10 26.36
N THR A 455 28.19 -11.95 25.47
CA THR A 455 28.72 -12.08 24.11
C THR A 455 28.52 -10.76 23.36
N PRO A 456 29.55 -10.19 22.71
CA PRO A 456 29.41 -9.02 21.84
C PRO A 456 28.28 -9.19 20.83
N ASP A 457 27.55 -8.11 20.55
CA ASP A 457 26.41 -8.16 19.61
C ASP A 457 26.89 -8.31 18.15
N MET A 458 28.08 -7.81 17.84
CA MET A 458 28.75 -7.87 16.52
C MET A 458 30.23 -7.47 16.66
N SER A 459 31.00 -7.56 15.58
CA SER A 459 32.39 -7.08 15.54
C SER A 459 32.53 -5.58 15.82
N PRO A 460 33.70 -5.10 16.30
CA PRO A 460 33.95 -3.67 16.53
C PRO A 460 33.70 -2.81 15.30
N GLU A 461 34.15 -3.25 14.13
CA GLU A 461 33.97 -2.52 12.88
C GLU A 461 32.50 -2.46 12.44
N ALA A 462 31.75 -3.55 12.61
CA ALA A 462 30.31 -3.59 12.32
C ALA A 462 29.52 -2.70 13.28
N ALA A 463 29.84 -2.72 14.58
CA ALA A 463 29.19 -1.85 15.56
C ALA A 463 29.45 -0.38 15.27
N LEU A 464 30.67 -0.02 14.88
CA LEU A 464 31.01 1.34 14.45
C LEU A 464 30.24 1.74 13.19
N ALA A 465 30.15 0.87 12.19
CA ALA A 465 29.37 1.12 10.98
C ALA A 465 27.88 1.34 11.30
N MET A 466 27.28 0.49 12.14
CA MET A 466 25.89 0.61 12.55
C MET A 466 25.62 1.94 13.26
N LYS A 467 26.44 2.27 14.25
CA LYS A 467 26.31 3.52 15.03
C LYS A 467 26.44 4.74 14.14
N ALA A 468 27.46 4.78 13.27
CA ALA A 468 27.66 5.90 12.36
C ALA A 468 26.44 6.14 11.46
N VAL A 469 25.91 5.07 10.85
CA VAL A 469 24.74 5.18 9.97
C VAL A 469 23.48 5.54 10.76
N LEU A 470 23.25 4.97 11.96
CA LEU A 470 22.12 5.36 12.82
C LEU A 470 22.14 6.87 13.12
N TYR A 471 23.31 7.43 13.41
CA TYR A 471 23.45 8.87 13.65
C TYR A 471 23.22 9.70 12.39
N GLU A 472 23.69 9.24 11.23
CA GLU A 472 23.41 9.92 9.95
C GLU A 472 21.91 9.92 9.65
N VAL A 473 21.23 8.79 9.82
CA VAL A 473 19.79 8.66 9.61
C VAL A 473 19.01 9.53 10.59
N ALA A 474 19.38 9.54 11.88
CA ALA A 474 18.77 10.39 12.89
C ALA A 474 18.95 11.90 12.60
N ASN A 475 20.06 12.29 11.97
CA ASN A 475 20.47 13.68 11.73
C ASN A 475 20.41 14.11 10.26
N SER A 476 19.62 13.44 9.40
CA SER A 476 19.55 13.70 7.95
C SER A 476 19.16 15.15 7.54
N ASN A 477 19.03 16.09 8.49
CA ASN A 477 18.78 17.53 8.31
C ASN A 477 19.97 18.46 8.69
N GLY A 478 21.21 17.96 8.82
CA GLY A 478 22.40 18.83 8.79
C GLY A 478 22.74 19.62 10.07
N ARG A 479 22.24 19.25 11.26
CA ARG A 479 22.82 19.73 12.53
C ARG A 479 23.89 18.74 13.00
N PHE A 480 25.16 19.17 12.96
CA PHE A 480 26.29 18.43 13.51
C PHE A 480 26.10 18.23 15.02
N PHE A 481 25.89 16.99 15.44
CA PHE A 481 26.03 16.57 16.84
C PHE A 481 27.45 16.01 17.01
N GLN A 482 28.19 16.47 18.02
CA GLN A 482 29.51 15.90 18.31
C GLN A 482 29.34 14.48 18.88
N PRO A 483 29.99 13.46 18.29
CA PRO A 483 29.96 12.12 18.86
C PRO A 483 30.68 12.11 20.22
N SER A 484 30.33 11.15 21.08
CA SER A 484 30.91 11.02 22.41
C SER A 484 32.44 10.83 22.35
N LEU A 485 33.14 11.18 23.44
CA LEU A 485 34.61 11.11 23.56
C LEU A 485 35.22 9.74 23.17
N SER A 486 34.46 8.64 23.28
CA SER A 486 34.86 7.32 22.81
C SER A 486 35.06 7.23 21.29
N PHE A 487 34.31 8.00 20.50
CA PHE A 487 34.42 8.06 19.04
C PHE A 487 35.72 8.73 18.58
N LEU A 488 36.17 9.78 19.28
CA LEU A 488 37.44 10.44 19.01
C LEU A 488 38.62 9.56 19.43
N GLN A 489 38.51 8.85 20.56
CA GLN A 489 39.56 7.95 21.05
C GLN A 489 39.82 6.75 20.13
N MET A 490 38.77 6.14 19.54
CA MET A 490 38.97 5.02 18.62
C MET A 490 39.62 5.43 17.29
N LYS A 491 39.26 6.61 16.75
CA LYS A 491 39.86 7.11 15.51
C LYS A 491 41.34 7.46 15.69
N THR A 492 41.72 7.95 16.88
CA THR A 492 43.14 8.18 17.21
C THR A 492 43.93 6.88 17.41
N MET A 493 43.31 5.81 17.92
CA MET A 493 44.00 4.52 18.08
C MET A 493 44.20 3.80 16.75
N SER A 494 43.23 3.83 15.84
CA SER A 494 43.37 3.26 14.49
C SER A 494 44.50 3.93 13.69
N LEU A 495 44.61 5.27 13.76
CA LEU A 495 45.70 6.02 13.13
C LEU A 495 47.07 5.75 13.79
N ALA A 496 47.10 5.52 15.11
CA ALA A 496 48.33 5.14 15.80
C ALA A 496 48.83 3.76 15.37
N THR A 497 47.92 2.79 15.21
CA THR A 497 48.27 1.44 14.73
C THR A 497 48.72 1.43 13.26
N GLU A 498 48.13 2.28 12.41
CA GLU A 498 48.60 2.49 11.02
C GLU A 498 49.95 3.21 10.96
N MET A 499 50.25 4.12 11.89
CA MET A 499 51.58 4.76 11.98
C MET A 499 52.65 3.82 12.53
N GLU A 500 52.34 2.96 13.51
CA GLU A 500 53.29 1.98 14.05
C GLU A 500 53.66 0.90 13.02
N THR A 501 52.71 0.49 12.17
CA THR A 501 52.99 -0.42 11.05
C THR A 501 53.84 0.23 9.96
N LEU A 502 53.69 1.53 9.70
CA LEU A 502 54.55 2.26 8.76
C LEU A 502 55.99 2.47 9.27
N VAL A 503 56.20 2.56 10.59
CA VAL A 503 57.53 2.77 11.18
C VAL A 503 58.35 1.48 11.22
N CYS A 504 57.70 0.31 11.25
CA CYS A 504 58.37 -1.00 11.28
C CYS A 504 58.92 -1.47 9.91
N ASP A 505 58.51 -0.83 8.80
CA ASP A 505 58.90 -1.25 7.44
C ASP A 505 60.04 -0.42 6.80
N LEU A 506 60.76 0.41 7.58
CA LEU A 506 61.94 1.12 7.08
C LEU A 506 63.19 0.21 7.12
N PRO A 507 63.80 -0.15 5.98
CA PRO A 507 65.02 -0.95 5.97
C PRO A 507 66.21 -0.17 6.54
N ALA A 508 66.95 -0.83 7.42
CA ALA A 508 68.16 -0.30 8.06
C ALA A 508 69.18 0.19 7.02
N ILE A 509 69.44 1.50 7.00
CA ILE A 509 70.52 2.09 6.21
C ILE A 509 71.83 1.80 6.95
N SER A 510 72.56 0.82 6.41
CA SER A 510 73.94 0.46 6.74
C SER A 510 74.86 1.68 6.63
N GLN A 511 75.58 1.96 7.71
CA GLN A 511 76.65 2.95 7.76
C GLN A 511 77.86 2.46 6.95
N GLY A 512 78.29 3.24 5.95
CA GLY A 512 79.57 3.13 5.27
C GLY A 512 80.41 4.39 5.49
N PRO A 513 81.76 4.29 5.52
CA PRO A 513 82.61 5.25 6.20
C PRO A 513 82.96 6.50 5.38
N SER A 514 83.28 7.54 6.14
CA SER A 514 83.69 8.89 5.74
C SER A 514 84.89 8.93 4.79
N CYS A 515 84.74 9.65 3.68
CA CYS A 515 85.83 10.36 3.02
C CYS A 515 85.23 11.56 2.27
N PHE A 516 85.23 12.75 2.89
CA PHE A 516 85.31 13.99 2.14
C PHE A 516 86.17 14.99 2.90
N GLN A 517 87.22 15.40 2.18
CA GLN A 517 88.28 16.30 2.60
C GLN A 517 87.74 17.71 2.81
N ALA A 518 88.30 18.37 3.83
CA ALA A 518 88.21 19.80 4.03
C ALA A 518 88.89 20.54 2.88
N HIS A 519 88.20 21.52 2.29
CA HIS A 519 88.83 22.62 1.57
C HIS A 519 88.90 23.81 2.51
N ASP A 520 90.12 24.25 2.80
CA ASP A 520 90.40 25.47 3.52
C ASP A 520 90.90 26.55 2.54
N CYS A 521 90.38 27.76 2.76
CA CYS A 521 90.84 29.11 2.40
C CYS A 521 91.57 29.45 1.07
N ARG A 522 90.87 30.30 0.29
CA ARG A 522 91.30 31.60 -0.30
C ARG A 522 92.74 31.76 -0.85
N ALA A 523 92.82 31.99 -2.17
CA ALA A 523 93.22 33.26 -2.81
C ALA A 523 92.82 33.22 -4.30
#